data_AF-A0A840LAL9-F1
#
_entry.id   AF-A0A840LAL9-F1
#
_cell.length_a   1.000
_cell.length_b   1.000
_cell.length_c   1.000
_cell.angle_alpha   90.00
_cell.angle_beta   90.00
_cell.angle_gamma   90.00
#
_symmetry.space_group_name_H-M   'P 1'
#
loop_
_entity.id
_entity.type
_entity.pdbx_description
1 polymer ?
#
loop_
_entity_poly.entity_id
_entity_poly.type
_entity_poly.pdbx_seq_one_letter_code
_entity_poly.pdbx_strand_id
1 'polypeptide(L)'
;MLINQRLRVDGLELRCLHEDEVGEAYLGWLNDPLVNQYLEVRHAPPGSVAELRQFVRDVNVSPDNLLLGMFTQNGQHHIGNIKLGPINRLHRRAEIGIVCGDRAEWGKGYATTAIRLLSDFAEQHLDLQRLSAGCYAGNGGSLRAFQKAGFTLEATLPDYWQLGDGGSVSQHLLGRVRIREESSTWTASAIDTLVFIGGGLLMTRCMERARALGFRTGALLAERHANETLAGGQTLATMLSANEQPHRVLTSVDQVDPAALFAEPGRALALCFGPAWIFPETIIERFAVGMFNFNGIPIPRYLGGAHYTWQILNDYRHSGCHIQQITPDVDRGNLLMSASFELPAMAATPEAYFEANDACGYKFLDNFLGTLARRETLQLRRFEAINADRLYFPRLMTRDNGWIDWSWSGADILRFCNAFAAPYPGASTHYRGRRLFVKKASLLTDAEHAGFHPFCAGLIVRMQTDSFTVVVRDGLLRIEAWAFEGDSPALKEGERLDTDAAQLARARLYRPKI
;
A
#
# COMPACT_ATOMS: atom_id res chain seq x y z
N MET A 1 -29.21 11.39 1.09
CA MET A 1 -29.05 11.26 2.55
C MET A 1 -27.75 10.51 2.80
N LEU A 2 -26.67 11.22 3.13
CA LEU A 2 -25.30 10.68 3.28
C LEU A 2 -25.02 10.13 4.70
N ILE A 3 -26.08 9.98 5.49
CA ILE A 3 -26.05 9.98 6.96
C ILE A 3 -25.67 8.62 7.56
N ASN A 4 -25.65 7.53 6.77
CA ASN A 4 -25.48 6.17 7.31
C ASN A 4 -24.10 5.53 7.06
N GLN A 5 -23.13 6.22 6.46
CA GLN A 5 -21.80 5.62 6.28
C GLN A 5 -20.94 5.77 7.54
N ARG A 6 -20.37 4.65 7.97
CA ARG A 6 -19.34 4.58 9.01
C ARG A 6 -17.98 4.55 8.32
N LEU A 7 -17.11 5.51 8.63
CA LEU A 7 -15.74 5.56 8.13
C LEU A 7 -14.82 5.00 9.21
N ARG A 8 -13.94 4.05 8.87
CA ARG A 8 -13.06 3.38 9.84
C ARG A 8 -11.62 3.31 9.35
N VAL A 9 -10.68 3.65 10.22
CA VAL A 9 -9.23 3.49 9.98
C VAL A 9 -8.49 3.54 11.31
N ASP A 10 -7.45 2.70 11.49
CA ASP A 10 -6.52 2.73 12.64
C ASP A 10 -7.20 2.83 14.03
N GLY A 11 -8.30 2.09 14.24
CA GLY A 11 -9.04 2.07 15.50
C GLY A 11 -9.92 3.29 15.77
N LEU A 12 -10.04 4.22 14.81
CA LEU A 12 -10.97 5.35 14.83
C LEU A 12 -12.18 5.05 13.91
N GLU A 13 -13.37 5.34 14.41
CA GLU A 13 -14.63 5.33 13.67
C GLU A 13 -15.23 6.74 13.62
N LEU A 14 -15.58 7.22 12.41
CA LEU A 14 -16.41 8.40 12.20
C LEU A 14 -17.79 7.95 11.75
N ARG A 15 -18.83 8.47 12.41
CA ARG A 15 -20.23 8.23 12.04
C ARG A 15 -21.10 9.39 12.48
N CYS A 16 -22.27 9.53 11.87
CA CYS A 16 -23.24 10.55 12.27
C CYS A 16 -23.46 10.49 13.80
N LEU A 17 -23.28 11.63 14.47
CA LEU A 17 -23.51 11.73 15.90
C LEU A 17 -25.02 11.83 16.14
N HIS A 18 -25.62 10.82 16.78
CA HIS A 18 -27.02 10.89 17.17
C HIS A 18 -27.19 11.60 18.51
N GLU A 19 -28.31 12.29 18.73
CA GLU A 19 -28.56 12.98 20.01
C GLU A 19 -28.52 12.05 21.24
N ASP A 20 -28.90 10.78 21.08
CA ASP A 20 -28.88 9.80 22.18
C ASP A 20 -27.46 9.45 22.64
N GLU A 21 -26.46 9.79 21.82
CA GLU A 21 -25.04 9.56 22.09
C GLU A 21 -24.38 10.78 22.73
N VAL A 22 -25.13 11.89 22.85
CA VAL A 22 -24.74 13.07 23.60
C VAL A 22 -25.00 12.79 25.08
N GLY A 23 -23.92 12.80 25.86
CA GLY A 23 -23.95 12.64 27.30
C GLY A 23 -23.05 13.64 28.04
N GLU A 24 -22.92 13.43 29.35
CA GLU A 24 -22.16 14.31 30.26
C GLU A 24 -20.70 14.49 29.86
N ALA A 25 -20.07 13.49 29.24
CA ALA A 25 -18.69 13.60 28.76
C ALA A 25 -18.56 14.74 27.72
N TYR A 26 -19.45 14.78 26.72
CA TYR A 26 -19.43 15.83 25.70
C TYR A 26 -19.76 17.20 26.30
N LEU A 27 -20.72 17.29 27.21
CA LEU A 27 -21.00 18.52 27.96
C LEU A 27 -19.77 19.00 28.74
N GLY A 28 -19.09 18.09 29.43
CA GLY A 28 -17.88 18.35 30.19
C GLY A 28 -16.75 18.89 29.33
N TRP A 29 -16.54 18.34 28.13
CA TRP A 29 -15.51 18.84 27.19
C TRP A 29 -15.76 20.29 26.78
N LEU A 30 -17.01 20.67 26.49
CA LEU A 30 -17.32 22.03 26.07
C LEU A 30 -17.27 23.05 27.21
N ASN A 31 -17.28 22.59 28.45
CA ASN A 31 -17.13 23.40 29.66
C ASN A 31 -15.72 23.35 30.27
N ASP A 32 -14.81 22.51 29.76
CA ASP A 32 -13.41 22.45 30.20
C ASP A 32 -12.60 23.58 29.51
N PRO A 33 -12.05 24.55 30.28
CA PRO A 33 -11.28 25.66 29.73
C PRO A 33 -10.09 25.24 28.87
N LEU A 34 -9.47 24.09 29.16
CA LEU A 34 -8.33 23.60 28.36
C LEU A 34 -8.77 23.05 27.00
N VAL A 35 -9.99 22.52 26.91
CA VAL A 35 -10.56 21.97 25.67
C VAL A 35 -11.18 23.09 24.84
N ASN A 36 -11.94 23.99 25.45
CA ASN A 36 -12.73 24.98 24.74
C ASN A 36 -12.00 26.31 24.45
N GLN A 37 -10.77 26.52 24.94
CA GLN A 37 -10.00 27.77 24.73
C GLN A 37 -9.86 28.20 23.25
N TYR A 38 -9.96 27.27 22.30
CA TYR A 38 -9.91 27.54 20.85
C TYR A 38 -11.25 27.32 20.14
N LEU A 39 -12.34 27.17 20.89
CA LEU A 39 -13.69 26.99 20.39
C LEU A 39 -14.53 28.21 20.74
N GLU A 40 -15.32 28.72 19.79
CA GLU A 40 -16.20 29.88 20.03
C GLU A 40 -17.31 29.59 21.04
N VAL A 41 -17.64 28.32 21.22
CA VAL A 41 -18.60 27.86 22.24
C VAL A 41 -18.19 28.28 23.66
N ARG A 42 -16.92 28.62 23.92
CA ARG A 42 -16.48 29.12 25.24
C ARG A 42 -17.16 30.43 25.67
N HIS A 43 -17.66 31.21 24.71
CA HIS A 43 -18.37 32.47 24.99
C HIS A 43 -19.82 32.26 25.44
N ALA A 44 -20.40 31.11 25.10
CA ALA A 44 -21.73 30.70 25.50
C ALA A 44 -21.77 29.16 25.58
N PRO A 45 -21.11 28.56 26.59
CA PRO A 45 -21.05 27.11 26.69
C PRO A 45 -22.45 26.56 27.00
N PRO A 46 -22.77 25.36 26.49
CA PRO A 46 -24.06 24.72 26.78
C PRO A 46 -24.24 24.52 28.29
N GLY A 47 -25.42 24.88 28.78
CA GLY A 47 -25.80 24.74 30.18
C GLY A 47 -26.32 23.34 30.54
N SER A 48 -26.64 22.51 29.53
CA SER A 48 -27.17 21.17 29.77
C SER A 48 -26.94 20.20 28.60
N VAL A 49 -27.03 18.89 28.89
CA VAL A 49 -27.05 17.84 27.86
C VAL A 49 -28.24 18.00 26.92
N ALA A 50 -29.38 18.49 27.42
CA ALA A 50 -30.58 18.71 26.60
C ALA A 50 -30.34 19.77 25.52
N GLU A 51 -29.64 20.85 25.84
CA GLU A 51 -29.24 21.88 24.87
C GLU A 51 -28.30 21.30 23.80
N LEU A 52 -27.32 20.48 24.19
CA LEU A 52 -26.43 19.83 23.21
C LEU A 52 -27.15 18.84 22.30
N ARG A 53 -28.09 18.07 22.85
CA ARG A 53 -28.95 17.19 22.05
C ARG A 53 -29.75 17.98 21.02
N GLN A 54 -30.28 19.14 21.41
CA GLN A 54 -30.98 20.00 20.48
C GLN A 54 -30.06 20.54 19.39
N PHE A 55 -28.86 20.99 19.76
CA PHE A 55 -27.85 21.42 18.79
C PHE A 55 -27.50 20.31 17.78
N VAL A 56 -27.27 19.08 18.24
CA VAL A 56 -26.97 17.93 17.36
C VAL A 56 -28.12 17.66 16.41
N ARG A 57 -29.37 17.68 16.89
CA ARG A 57 -30.56 17.56 16.04
C ARG A 57 -30.59 18.63 14.95
N ASP A 58 -30.43 19.90 15.34
CA ASP A 58 -30.53 21.03 14.42
C ASP A 58 -29.47 20.96 13.31
N VAL A 59 -28.24 20.56 13.66
CA VAL A 59 -27.16 20.35 12.68
C VAL A 59 -27.47 19.17 11.76
N ASN A 60 -28.00 18.06 12.30
CA ASN A 60 -28.29 16.85 11.53
C ASN A 60 -29.49 16.99 10.56
N VAL A 61 -30.41 17.93 10.84
CA VAL A 61 -31.53 18.25 9.92
C VAL A 61 -31.03 19.04 8.70
N SER A 62 -29.92 19.77 8.83
CA SER A 62 -29.39 20.58 7.73
C SER A 62 -28.78 19.71 6.62
N PRO A 63 -29.20 19.85 5.34
CA PRO A 63 -28.61 19.11 4.21
C PRO A 63 -27.19 19.55 3.84
N ASP A 64 -26.76 20.69 4.37
CA ASP A 64 -25.47 21.32 4.10
C ASP A 64 -24.47 21.12 5.24
N ASN A 65 -24.81 20.32 6.25
CA ASN A 65 -23.93 20.02 7.36
C ASN A 65 -23.90 18.52 7.60
N LEU A 66 -22.73 18.01 7.97
CA LEU A 66 -22.53 16.65 8.42
C LEU A 66 -21.75 16.71 9.73
N LEU A 67 -22.39 16.34 10.84
CA LEU A 67 -21.76 16.26 12.15
C LEU A 67 -21.48 14.80 12.48
N LEU A 68 -20.20 14.46 12.63
CA LEU A 68 -19.74 13.11 12.93
C LEU A 68 -19.13 13.06 14.33
N GLY A 69 -19.50 12.03 15.08
CA GLY A 69 -18.79 11.66 16.29
C GLY A 69 -17.54 10.86 15.94
N MET A 70 -16.47 11.08 16.71
CA MET A 70 -15.21 10.35 16.66
C MET A 70 -15.23 9.29 17.76
N PHE A 71 -15.16 8.01 17.39
CA PHE A 71 -15.23 6.91 18.34
C PHE A 71 -14.02 5.99 18.28
N THR A 72 -13.54 5.52 19.43
CA THR A 72 -12.50 4.49 19.57
C THR A 72 -13.09 3.24 20.24
N GLN A 73 -12.25 2.23 20.51
CA GLN A 73 -12.65 0.99 21.17
C GLN A 73 -13.87 0.33 20.47
N ASN A 74 -13.77 0.16 19.15
CA ASN A 74 -14.83 -0.41 18.31
C ASN A 74 -16.18 0.34 18.38
N GLY A 75 -16.13 1.66 18.51
CA GLY A 75 -17.32 2.53 18.48
C GLY A 75 -17.95 2.81 19.84
N GLN A 76 -17.36 2.29 20.93
CA GLN A 76 -17.92 2.40 22.28
C GLN A 76 -17.48 3.68 23.00
N HIS A 77 -16.29 4.22 22.68
CA HIS A 77 -15.75 5.37 23.37
C HIS A 77 -15.79 6.61 22.48
N HIS A 78 -16.67 7.58 22.77
CA HIS A 78 -16.75 8.86 22.08
C HIS A 78 -15.63 9.78 22.57
N ILE A 79 -14.82 10.33 21.66
CA ILE A 79 -13.61 11.09 22.01
C ILE A 79 -13.60 12.53 21.46
N GLY A 80 -14.57 12.88 20.62
CA GLY A 80 -14.62 14.17 19.94
C GLY A 80 -15.60 14.20 18.78
N ASN A 81 -15.65 15.33 18.07
CA ASN A 81 -16.53 15.53 16.92
C ASN A 81 -15.77 16.17 15.77
N ILE A 82 -16.17 15.82 14.56
CA ILE A 82 -15.71 16.46 13.33
C ILE A 82 -16.92 16.83 12.48
N LYS A 83 -16.91 18.02 11.90
CA LYS A 83 -18.00 18.57 11.12
C LYS A 83 -17.52 18.91 9.71
N LEU A 84 -18.31 18.55 8.71
CA LEU A 84 -18.21 19.08 7.35
C LEU A 84 -19.40 20.01 7.11
N GLY A 85 -19.13 21.31 6.95
CA GLY A 85 -20.15 22.27 6.55
C GLY A 85 -19.88 23.70 7.01
N PRO A 86 -20.49 24.69 6.34
CA PRO A 86 -21.55 24.52 5.34
C PRO A 86 -21.05 23.99 3.99
N ILE A 87 -21.76 23.01 3.43
CA ILE A 87 -21.47 22.40 2.13
C ILE A 87 -22.15 23.23 1.04
N ASN A 88 -21.36 23.89 0.21
CA ASN A 88 -21.83 24.56 -0.98
C ASN A 88 -21.68 23.62 -2.18
N ARG A 89 -22.78 22.98 -2.59
CA ARG A 89 -22.79 22.01 -3.71
C ARG A 89 -22.55 22.67 -5.07
N LEU A 90 -23.04 23.90 -5.26
CA LEU A 90 -22.86 24.66 -6.50
C LEU A 90 -21.37 24.95 -6.77
N HIS A 91 -20.66 25.42 -5.75
CA HIS A 91 -19.24 25.75 -5.82
C HIS A 91 -18.33 24.58 -5.39
N ARG A 92 -18.93 23.42 -5.07
CA ARG A 92 -18.24 22.19 -4.67
C ARG A 92 -17.21 22.46 -3.57
N ARG A 93 -17.60 23.17 -2.52
CA ARG A 93 -16.71 23.49 -1.39
C ARG A 93 -17.39 23.31 -0.04
N ALA A 94 -16.61 23.03 0.99
CA ALA A 94 -17.09 22.96 2.37
C ALA A 94 -16.01 23.33 3.38
N GLU A 95 -16.41 23.54 4.62
CA GLU A 95 -15.52 23.80 5.75
C GLU A 95 -15.42 22.59 6.67
N ILE A 96 -14.24 22.36 7.24
CA ILE A 96 -14.02 21.33 8.26
C ILE A 96 -13.74 21.99 9.61
N GLY A 97 -14.53 21.60 10.61
CA GLY A 97 -14.30 21.92 12.02
C GLY A 97 -14.10 20.64 12.83
N ILE A 98 -13.26 20.69 13.87
CA ILE A 98 -12.97 19.53 14.71
C ILE A 98 -12.79 19.93 16.17
N VAL A 99 -13.24 19.05 17.07
CA VAL A 99 -12.94 19.10 18.50
C VAL A 99 -12.54 17.70 18.97
N CYS A 100 -11.37 17.58 19.61
CA CYS A 100 -10.98 16.39 20.35
C CYS A 100 -11.22 16.66 21.83
N GLY A 101 -12.35 16.20 22.35
CA GLY A 101 -12.79 16.57 23.69
C GLY A 101 -12.14 15.74 24.79
N ASP A 102 -11.93 14.44 24.54
CA ASP A 102 -11.28 13.58 25.52
C ASP A 102 -9.76 13.79 25.55
N ARG A 103 -9.29 14.38 26.65
CA ARG A 103 -7.88 14.67 26.90
C ARG A 103 -7.02 13.41 27.01
N ALA A 104 -7.59 12.28 27.45
CA ALA A 104 -6.86 11.01 27.55
C ALA A 104 -6.44 10.46 26.17
N GLU A 105 -7.05 10.98 25.10
CA GLU A 105 -6.82 10.57 23.72
C GLU A 105 -5.97 11.57 22.92
N TRP A 106 -5.53 12.67 23.56
CA TRP A 106 -4.66 13.65 22.93
C TRP A 106 -3.27 13.08 22.66
N GLY A 107 -2.61 13.59 21.62
CA GLY A 107 -1.27 13.14 21.22
C GLY A 107 -1.21 11.82 20.44
N LYS A 108 -2.33 11.09 20.32
CA LYS A 108 -2.40 9.79 19.62
C LYS A 108 -2.67 9.89 18.11
N GLY A 109 -2.82 11.10 17.57
CA GLY A 109 -2.97 11.33 16.12
C GLY A 109 -4.40 11.31 15.58
N TYR A 110 -5.41 11.03 16.41
CA TYR A 110 -6.81 10.91 15.97
C TYR A 110 -7.37 12.13 15.22
N ALA A 111 -6.97 13.35 15.56
CA ALA A 111 -7.39 14.55 14.84
C ALA A 111 -6.97 14.51 13.37
N THR A 112 -5.69 14.23 13.09
CA THR A 112 -5.15 14.10 11.74
C THR A 112 -5.89 13.02 10.96
N THR A 113 -6.08 11.86 11.59
CA THR A 113 -6.78 10.72 11.00
C THR A 113 -8.22 11.07 10.64
N ALA A 114 -8.95 11.74 11.55
CA ALA A 114 -10.32 12.18 11.32
C ALA A 114 -10.42 13.17 10.16
N ILE A 115 -9.56 14.19 10.15
CA ILE A 115 -9.53 15.22 9.08
C ILE A 115 -9.27 14.56 7.74
N ARG A 116 -8.29 13.65 7.65
CA ARG A 116 -7.96 12.95 6.41
C ARG A 116 -9.15 12.11 5.92
N LEU A 117 -9.72 11.30 6.81
CA LEU A 117 -10.82 10.40 6.46
C LEU A 117 -12.06 11.15 5.98
N LEU A 118 -12.42 12.26 6.65
CA LEU A 118 -13.53 13.12 6.22
C LEU A 118 -13.22 13.86 4.91
N SER A 119 -11.97 14.31 4.73
CA SER A 119 -11.56 14.99 3.50
C SER A 119 -11.63 14.06 2.30
N ASP A 120 -11.11 12.85 2.43
CA ASP A 120 -11.15 11.83 1.38
C ASP A 120 -12.61 11.47 1.04
N PHE A 121 -13.47 11.32 2.06
CA PHE A 121 -14.90 11.10 1.86
C PHE A 121 -15.57 12.26 1.10
N ALA A 122 -15.29 13.51 1.51
CA ALA A 122 -15.84 14.69 0.87
C ALA A 122 -15.41 14.84 -0.60
N GLU A 123 -14.16 14.50 -0.91
CA GLU A 123 -13.63 14.53 -2.27
C GLU A 123 -14.18 13.41 -3.15
N GLN A 124 -14.27 12.19 -2.63
CA GLN A 124 -14.63 10.98 -3.39
C GLN A 124 -16.14 10.78 -3.53
N HIS A 125 -16.91 11.07 -2.47
CA HIS A 125 -18.34 10.75 -2.42
C HIS A 125 -19.25 11.97 -2.53
N LEU A 126 -18.76 13.16 -2.16
CA LEU A 126 -19.53 14.41 -2.29
C LEU A 126 -19.09 15.25 -3.50
N ASP A 127 -18.07 14.78 -4.21
CA ASP A 127 -17.45 15.45 -5.36
C ASP A 127 -17.01 16.90 -5.03
N LEU A 128 -16.63 17.19 -3.79
CA LEU A 128 -16.13 18.50 -3.43
C LEU A 128 -14.75 18.74 -4.05
N GLN A 129 -14.54 19.95 -4.55
CA GLN A 129 -13.28 20.43 -5.12
C GLN A 129 -12.40 21.10 -4.08
N ARG A 130 -12.98 21.69 -3.03
CA ARG A 130 -12.23 22.46 -2.06
C ARG A 130 -12.75 22.27 -0.64
N LEU A 131 -11.83 22.04 0.28
CA LEU A 131 -12.06 22.02 1.70
C LEU A 131 -11.28 23.15 2.34
N SER A 132 -11.91 23.85 3.28
CA SER A 132 -11.27 24.92 4.04
C SER A 132 -11.39 24.66 5.53
N ALA A 133 -10.44 25.17 6.29
CA ALA A 133 -10.45 25.10 7.75
C ALA A 133 -9.83 26.36 8.33
N GLY A 134 -10.24 26.67 9.55
CA GLY A 134 -9.76 27.82 10.30
C GLY A 134 -9.33 27.43 11.70
N CYS A 135 -8.20 27.93 12.17
CA CYS A 135 -7.81 27.77 13.57
C CYS A 135 -7.05 28.99 14.11
N TYR A 136 -7.22 29.26 15.41
CA TYR A 136 -6.44 30.23 16.16
C TYR A 136 -4.93 30.01 15.92
N ALA A 137 -4.18 31.09 15.70
CA ALA A 137 -2.74 30.99 15.45
C ALA A 137 -1.96 30.36 16.62
N GLY A 138 -2.45 30.51 17.86
CA GLY A 138 -1.91 29.83 19.04
C GLY A 138 -2.17 28.32 19.08
N ASN A 139 -3.10 27.79 18.29
CA ASN A 139 -3.46 26.37 18.28
C ASN A 139 -2.54 25.56 17.36
N GLY A 140 -1.29 25.40 17.77
CA GLY A 140 -0.29 24.62 17.02
C GLY A 140 -0.67 23.14 16.85
N GLY A 141 -1.53 22.59 17.72
CA GLY A 141 -2.05 21.23 17.59
C GLY A 141 -2.95 21.07 16.36
N SER A 142 -3.94 21.97 16.21
CA SER A 142 -4.85 22.00 15.06
C SER A 142 -4.10 22.27 13.76
N LEU A 143 -3.22 23.27 13.74
CA LEU A 143 -2.40 23.60 12.56
C LEU A 143 -1.64 22.38 12.05
N ARG A 144 -0.92 21.67 12.93
CA ARG A 144 -0.19 20.45 12.56
C ARG A 144 -1.10 19.31 12.11
N ALA A 145 -2.28 19.15 12.73
CA ALA A 145 -3.22 18.11 12.35
C ALA A 145 -3.74 18.30 10.92
N PHE A 146 -4.17 19.52 10.56
CA PHE A 146 -4.60 19.84 9.21
C PHE A 146 -3.46 19.71 8.18
N GLN A 147 -2.26 20.21 8.49
CA GLN A 147 -1.10 20.08 7.60
C GLN A 147 -0.74 18.61 7.32
N LYS A 148 -0.71 17.77 8.36
CA LYS A 148 -0.48 16.32 8.20
C LYS A 148 -1.61 15.61 7.44
N ALA A 149 -2.82 16.18 7.45
CA ALA A 149 -3.97 15.69 6.68
C ALA A 149 -4.02 16.24 5.24
N GLY A 150 -2.98 16.95 4.78
CA GLY A 150 -2.84 17.42 3.40
C GLY A 150 -3.39 18.83 3.13
N PHE A 151 -3.66 19.62 4.17
CA PHE A 151 -4.03 21.03 4.00
C PHE A 151 -2.79 21.93 3.96
N THR A 152 -2.86 22.99 3.18
CA THR A 152 -1.83 24.03 3.12
C THR A 152 -2.29 25.25 3.92
N LEU A 153 -1.38 25.91 4.63
CA LEU A 153 -1.64 27.23 5.21
C LEU A 153 -1.67 28.26 4.07
N GLU A 154 -2.84 28.82 3.80
CA GLU A 154 -3.04 29.74 2.68
C GLU A 154 -2.95 31.21 3.11
N ALA A 155 -3.37 31.52 4.33
CA ALA A 155 -3.28 32.88 4.88
C ALA A 155 -3.21 32.88 6.40
N THR A 156 -2.66 33.97 6.95
CA THR A 156 -2.81 34.34 8.36
C THR A 156 -3.47 35.71 8.41
N LEU A 157 -4.65 35.78 9.03
CA LEU A 157 -5.39 37.02 9.21
C LEU A 157 -4.99 37.61 10.58
N PRO A 158 -4.27 38.74 10.63
CA PRO A 158 -3.92 39.38 11.89
C PRO A 158 -5.17 39.93 12.59
N ASP A 159 -5.14 39.97 13.92
CA ASP A 159 -6.18 40.58 14.77
C ASP A 159 -7.62 40.12 14.47
N TYR A 160 -7.76 38.85 14.09
CA TYR A 160 -9.02 38.30 13.62
C TYR A 160 -10.00 37.98 14.75
N TRP A 161 -9.51 37.38 15.84
CA TRP A 161 -10.32 37.04 17.01
C TRP A 161 -10.08 38.04 18.13
N GLN A 162 -11.16 38.52 18.74
CA GLN A 162 -11.10 39.37 19.93
C GLN A 162 -11.12 38.48 21.18
N LEU A 163 -10.20 38.72 22.10
CA LEU A 163 -10.13 38.07 23.39
C LEU A 163 -10.91 38.89 24.43
N GLY A 164 -11.44 38.21 25.45
CA GLY A 164 -12.24 38.87 26.49
C GLY A 164 -11.47 39.87 27.37
N ASP A 165 -10.14 39.87 27.28
CA ASP A 165 -9.23 40.78 28.00
C ASP A 165 -8.84 42.04 27.20
N GLY A 166 -9.43 42.23 26.02
CA GLY A 166 -9.12 43.35 25.12
C GLY A 166 -7.93 43.10 24.18
N GLY A 167 -7.31 41.91 24.23
CA GLY A 167 -6.33 41.47 23.24
C GLY A 167 -6.98 40.91 21.97
N SER A 168 -6.15 40.65 20.95
CA SER A 168 -6.56 40.00 19.71
C SER A 168 -5.60 38.88 19.33
N VAL A 169 -6.11 37.87 18.60
CA VAL A 169 -5.32 36.74 18.09
C VAL A 169 -5.58 36.52 16.61
N SER A 170 -4.52 36.24 15.86
CA SER A 170 -4.60 35.92 14.44
C SER A 170 -5.30 34.60 14.15
N GLN A 171 -5.92 34.50 12.97
CA GLN A 171 -6.52 33.27 12.43
C GLN A 171 -5.63 32.70 11.34
N HIS A 172 -5.34 31.40 11.40
CA HIS A 172 -4.81 30.66 10.27
C HIS A 172 -5.95 30.14 9.40
N LEU A 173 -5.86 30.41 8.09
CA LEU A 173 -6.74 29.83 7.07
C LEU A 173 -5.99 28.74 6.33
N LEU A 174 -6.58 27.56 6.30
CA LEU A 174 -6.05 26.41 5.61
C LEU A 174 -6.98 25.96 4.49
N GLY A 175 -6.39 25.48 3.40
CA GLY A 175 -7.13 24.93 2.28
C GLY A 175 -6.53 23.63 1.79
N ARG A 176 -7.42 22.74 1.36
CA ARG A 176 -7.10 21.54 0.58
C ARG A 176 -7.94 21.61 -0.69
N VAL A 177 -7.26 21.68 -1.83
CA VAL A 177 -7.91 21.68 -3.15
C VAL A 177 -7.72 20.30 -3.72
N ARG A 178 -8.83 19.64 -4.06
CA ARG A 178 -8.79 18.43 -4.86
C ARG A 178 -8.16 18.80 -6.19
N ILE A 179 -6.94 18.34 -6.40
CA ILE A 179 -6.32 18.36 -7.72
C ILE A 179 -7.19 17.43 -8.57
N ARG A 180 -8.06 18.01 -9.40
CA ARG A 180 -8.64 17.24 -10.49
C ARG A 180 -7.46 16.76 -11.31
N GLU A 181 -7.33 15.45 -11.46
CA GLU A 181 -6.60 14.91 -12.59
C GLU A 181 -7.15 15.66 -13.81
N GLU A 182 -6.34 16.51 -14.45
CA GLU A 182 -6.65 16.91 -15.81
C GLU A 182 -6.88 15.59 -16.54
N SER A 183 -8.11 15.38 -17.03
CA SER A 183 -8.51 14.13 -17.67
C SER A 183 -7.77 14.05 -19.00
N SER A 184 -6.51 13.65 -18.94
CA SER A 184 -5.84 13.08 -20.09
C SER A 184 -6.56 11.77 -20.34
N THR A 185 -7.33 11.72 -21.42
CA THR A 185 -7.84 10.47 -21.94
C THR A 185 -6.76 9.83 -22.78
N TRP A 186 -6.51 8.55 -22.57
CA TRP A 186 -5.75 7.75 -23.51
C TRP A 186 -6.75 6.99 -24.37
N THR A 187 -6.84 7.35 -25.64
CA THR A 187 -7.60 6.55 -26.61
C THR A 187 -6.63 5.54 -27.20
N ALA A 188 -7.00 4.26 -27.17
CA ALA A 188 -6.31 3.26 -27.97
C ALA A 188 -6.44 3.70 -29.44
N SER A 189 -5.40 4.37 -29.97
CA SER A 189 -5.22 4.49 -31.41
C SER A 189 -5.31 3.08 -32.03
N ALA A 190 -5.57 2.94 -33.33
CA ALA A 190 -5.52 1.60 -33.95
C ALA A 190 -4.21 0.90 -33.55
N ILE A 191 -4.31 -0.24 -32.86
CA ILE A 191 -3.16 -1.09 -32.49
C ILE A 191 -3.28 -2.32 -33.37
N ASP A 192 -2.25 -2.56 -34.18
CA ASP A 192 -2.21 -3.71 -35.08
C ASP A 192 -1.38 -4.86 -34.46
N THR A 193 -0.41 -4.49 -33.62
CA THR A 193 0.62 -5.39 -33.12
C THR A 193 0.85 -5.19 -31.63
N LEU A 194 0.82 -6.28 -30.88
CA LEU A 194 1.20 -6.34 -29.47
C LEU A 194 2.52 -7.11 -29.33
N VAL A 195 3.55 -6.41 -28.89
CA VAL A 195 4.86 -7.00 -28.61
C VAL A 195 5.00 -7.22 -27.11
N PHE A 196 5.24 -8.47 -26.72
CA PHE A 196 5.36 -8.86 -25.33
C PHE A 196 6.82 -8.89 -24.92
N ILE A 197 7.15 -8.29 -23.77
CA ILE A 197 8.53 -8.21 -23.30
C ILE A 197 8.60 -8.61 -21.83
N GLY A 198 9.16 -9.77 -21.53
CA GLY A 198 9.09 -10.30 -20.17
C GLY A 198 9.13 -11.81 -20.13
N GLY A 199 8.57 -12.36 -19.05
CA GLY A 199 8.44 -13.80 -18.85
C GLY A 199 7.17 -14.19 -18.11
N GLY A 200 7.11 -15.45 -17.69
CA GLY A 200 6.01 -16.03 -16.92
C GLY A 200 4.82 -16.52 -17.75
N LEU A 201 4.04 -17.41 -17.11
CA LEU A 201 2.85 -18.04 -17.70
C LEU A 201 1.72 -17.04 -17.98
N LEU A 202 1.63 -15.97 -17.19
CA LEU A 202 0.64 -14.92 -17.41
C LEU A 202 0.83 -14.22 -18.73
N MET A 203 2.09 -13.90 -19.07
CA MET A 203 2.44 -13.26 -20.33
C MET A 203 1.99 -14.13 -21.49
N THR A 204 2.23 -15.44 -21.44
CA THR A 204 1.92 -16.33 -22.56
C THR A 204 0.42 -16.54 -22.73
N ARG A 205 -0.35 -16.65 -21.64
CA ARG A 205 -1.81 -16.64 -21.69
C ARG A 205 -2.37 -15.33 -22.25
N CYS A 206 -1.74 -14.20 -21.90
CA CYS A 206 -2.11 -12.89 -22.43
C CYS A 206 -1.81 -12.78 -23.93
N MET A 207 -0.67 -13.31 -24.39
CA MET A 207 -0.33 -13.41 -25.81
C MET A 207 -1.36 -14.22 -26.60
N GLU A 208 -1.72 -15.40 -26.12
CA GLU A 208 -2.73 -16.26 -26.76
C GLU A 208 -4.08 -15.55 -26.86
N ARG A 209 -4.48 -14.88 -25.78
CA ARG A 209 -5.72 -14.11 -25.75
C ARG A 209 -5.70 -12.93 -26.72
N ALA A 210 -4.60 -12.19 -26.78
CA ALA A 210 -4.42 -11.10 -27.73
C ALA A 210 -4.51 -11.59 -29.18
N ARG A 211 -3.87 -12.72 -29.50
CA ARG A 211 -3.97 -13.35 -30.83
C ARG A 211 -5.41 -13.72 -31.17
N ALA A 212 -6.16 -14.28 -30.21
CA ALA A 212 -7.57 -14.63 -30.40
C ALA A 212 -8.49 -13.41 -30.61
N LEU A 213 -8.06 -12.22 -30.17
CA LEU A 213 -8.76 -10.94 -30.41
C LEU A 213 -8.34 -10.27 -31.74
N GLY A 214 -7.46 -10.91 -32.53
CA GLY A 214 -7.06 -10.46 -33.86
C GLY A 214 -5.79 -9.60 -33.91
N PHE A 215 -5.08 -9.44 -32.79
CA PHE A 215 -3.79 -8.73 -32.79
C PHE A 215 -2.68 -9.61 -33.38
N ARG A 216 -1.73 -9.00 -34.10
CA ARG A 216 -0.43 -9.64 -34.35
C ARG A 216 0.36 -9.67 -33.05
N THR A 217 0.88 -10.83 -32.66
CA THR A 217 1.59 -11.01 -31.39
C THR A 217 2.97 -11.59 -31.60
N GLY A 218 3.95 -11.10 -30.85
CA GLY A 218 5.27 -11.70 -30.76
C GLY A 218 6.00 -11.29 -29.49
N ALA A 219 7.10 -11.96 -29.15
CA ALA A 219 7.82 -11.74 -27.89
C ALA A 219 9.30 -11.37 -28.07
N LEU A 220 9.78 -10.39 -27.32
CA LEU A 220 11.20 -10.07 -27.17
C LEU A 220 11.65 -10.47 -25.77
N LEU A 221 12.57 -11.42 -25.69
CA LEU A 221 12.98 -12.07 -24.45
C LEU A 221 14.41 -11.67 -24.09
N ALA A 222 14.64 -11.27 -22.85
CA ALA A 222 15.98 -11.34 -22.29
C ALA A 222 16.38 -12.80 -22.08
N GLU A 223 17.68 -13.12 -22.06
CA GLU A 223 18.17 -14.50 -21.83
C GLU A 223 17.56 -15.14 -20.57
N ARG A 224 17.44 -14.37 -19.48
CA ARG A 224 16.84 -14.86 -18.24
C ARG A 224 15.38 -15.27 -18.38
N HIS A 225 14.62 -14.60 -19.26
CA HIS A 225 13.22 -14.94 -19.51
C HIS A 225 13.12 -16.10 -20.49
N ALA A 226 13.96 -16.13 -21.53
CA ALA A 226 14.00 -17.23 -22.49
C ALA A 226 14.28 -18.59 -21.82
N ASN A 227 15.16 -18.57 -20.80
CA ASN A 227 15.57 -19.74 -20.01
C ASN A 227 14.70 -19.98 -18.77
N GLU A 228 13.66 -19.18 -18.54
CA GLU A 228 12.72 -19.40 -17.44
C GLU A 228 12.00 -20.73 -17.64
N THR A 229 12.12 -21.62 -16.65
CA THR A 229 11.40 -22.90 -16.65
C THR A 229 9.97 -22.69 -16.18
N LEU A 230 9.00 -23.01 -17.03
CA LEU A 230 7.58 -22.88 -16.74
C LEU A 230 7.01 -24.16 -16.11
N ALA A 231 5.78 -24.07 -15.62
CA ALA A 231 5.01 -25.24 -15.16
C ALA A 231 4.93 -26.28 -16.30
N GLY A 232 5.56 -27.44 -16.10
CA GLY A 232 5.73 -28.48 -17.14
C GLY A 232 7.18 -28.75 -17.55
N GLY A 233 8.16 -28.00 -17.02
CA GLY A 233 9.59 -28.30 -17.16
C GLY A 233 10.26 -27.81 -18.44
N GLN A 234 9.48 -27.30 -19.40
CA GLN A 234 10.01 -26.64 -20.61
C GLN A 234 10.36 -25.17 -20.33
N THR A 235 11.34 -24.64 -21.08
CA THR A 235 11.66 -23.21 -21.03
C THR A 235 10.63 -22.37 -21.80
N LEU A 236 10.49 -21.10 -21.44
CA LEU A 236 9.61 -20.16 -22.13
C LEU A 236 9.88 -20.11 -23.64
N ALA A 237 11.14 -20.03 -24.06
CA ALA A 237 11.50 -20.01 -25.48
C ALA A 237 11.08 -21.29 -26.22
N THR A 238 11.24 -22.45 -25.57
CA THR A 238 10.83 -23.74 -26.15
C THR A 238 9.31 -23.80 -26.31
N MET A 239 8.56 -23.33 -25.30
CA MET A 239 7.10 -23.27 -25.36
C MET A 239 6.59 -22.34 -26.46
N LEU A 240 7.18 -21.15 -26.61
CA LEU A 240 6.80 -20.22 -27.68
C LEU A 240 7.09 -20.81 -29.07
N SER A 241 8.23 -21.50 -29.23
CA SER A 241 8.56 -22.23 -30.46
C SER A 241 7.52 -23.30 -30.79
N ALA A 242 7.13 -24.12 -29.81
CA ALA A 242 6.15 -25.19 -29.98
C ALA A 242 4.75 -24.68 -30.36
N ASN A 243 4.40 -23.46 -29.93
CA ASN A 243 3.13 -22.81 -30.25
C ASN A 243 3.20 -21.89 -31.50
N GLU A 244 4.29 -21.97 -32.26
CA GLU A 244 4.56 -21.17 -33.46
C GLU A 244 4.43 -19.65 -33.19
N GLN A 245 4.80 -19.21 -31.99
CA GLN A 245 4.76 -17.80 -31.61
C GLN A 245 6.06 -17.10 -32.05
N PRO A 246 5.98 -16.01 -32.85
CA PRO A 246 7.15 -15.21 -33.21
C PRO A 246 7.86 -14.71 -31.96
N HIS A 247 9.14 -15.01 -31.82
CA HIS A 247 9.93 -14.51 -30.69
C HIS A 247 11.41 -14.35 -31.03
N ARG A 248 12.10 -13.48 -30.27
CA ARG A 248 13.55 -13.27 -30.35
C ARG A 248 14.15 -13.19 -28.95
N VAL A 249 15.30 -13.82 -28.77
CA VAL A 249 16.12 -13.67 -27.56
C VAL A 249 17.15 -12.58 -27.82
N LEU A 250 17.22 -11.60 -26.92
CA LEU A 250 18.07 -10.42 -27.02
C LEU A 250 19.08 -10.39 -25.87
N THR A 251 20.27 -9.87 -26.16
CA THR A 251 21.37 -9.74 -25.21
C THR A 251 21.51 -8.30 -24.69
N SER A 252 20.95 -7.32 -25.39
CA SER A 252 20.93 -5.90 -24.98
C SER A 252 19.56 -5.26 -25.20
N VAL A 253 19.25 -4.26 -24.38
CA VAL A 253 18.07 -3.39 -24.54
C VAL A 253 18.07 -2.66 -25.89
N ASP A 254 19.24 -2.40 -26.47
CA ASP A 254 19.36 -1.69 -27.75
C ASP A 254 18.76 -2.45 -28.94
N GLN A 255 18.59 -3.77 -28.78
CA GLN A 255 18.00 -4.66 -29.78
C GLN A 255 16.47 -4.75 -29.68
N VAL A 256 15.87 -4.10 -28.67
CA VAL A 256 14.42 -4.09 -28.48
C VAL A 256 13.80 -3.25 -29.60
N ASP A 257 13.17 -3.92 -30.55
CA ASP A 257 12.55 -3.30 -31.72
C ASP A 257 11.42 -4.22 -32.23
N PRO A 258 10.19 -3.71 -32.45
CA PRO A 258 9.13 -4.51 -33.07
C PRO A 258 9.50 -5.05 -34.46
N ALA A 259 10.40 -4.37 -35.19
CA ALA A 259 10.89 -4.80 -36.50
C ALA A 259 11.72 -6.11 -36.44
N ALA A 260 12.23 -6.50 -35.27
CA ALA A 260 12.90 -7.78 -35.07
C ALA A 260 11.96 -8.98 -35.19
N LEU A 261 10.65 -8.74 -35.07
CA LEU A 261 9.58 -9.74 -35.17
C LEU A 261 8.81 -9.63 -36.49
N PHE A 262 8.57 -8.41 -36.98
CA PHE A 262 7.72 -8.16 -38.14
C PHE A 262 8.36 -7.11 -39.06
N ALA A 263 8.48 -7.40 -40.36
CA ALA A 263 9.04 -6.44 -41.32
C ALA A 263 8.24 -5.11 -41.37
N GLU A 264 6.92 -5.19 -41.23
CA GLU A 264 6.02 -4.03 -41.13
C GLU A 264 5.23 -4.10 -39.82
N PRO A 265 5.79 -3.62 -38.70
CA PRO A 265 5.17 -3.76 -37.39
C PRO A 265 3.90 -2.90 -37.21
N GLY A 266 3.65 -1.94 -38.10
CA GLY A 266 2.48 -1.08 -38.05
C GLY A 266 2.42 -0.28 -36.75
N ARG A 267 1.22 -0.09 -36.19
CA ARG A 267 1.06 0.56 -34.89
C ARG A 267 1.27 -0.44 -33.75
N ALA A 268 2.54 -0.60 -33.37
CA ALA A 268 2.95 -1.51 -32.31
C ALA A 268 2.85 -0.87 -30.92
N LEU A 269 2.33 -1.65 -29.96
CA LEU A 269 2.38 -1.38 -28.51
C LEU A 269 3.22 -2.48 -27.84
N ALA A 270 4.10 -2.10 -26.91
CA ALA A 270 4.78 -3.07 -26.05
C ALA A 270 4.00 -3.28 -24.75
N LEU A 271 3.75 -4.54 -24.39
CA LEU A 271 3.20 -4.93 -23.09
C LEU A 271 4.22 -5.79 -22.33
N CYS A 272 4.75 -5.22 -21.26
CA CYS A 272 5.87 -5.76 -20.50
C CYS A 272 5.41 -6.53 -19.26
N PHE A 273 6.16 -7.58 -18.92
CA PHE A 273 5.92 -8.47 -17.77
C PHE A 273 7.24 -8.69 -17.03
N GLY A 274 7.50 -7.89 -15.99
CA GLY A 274 8.76 -7.97 -15.23
C GLY A 274 10.00 -7.77 -16.11
N PRO A 275 10.09 -6.68 -16.91
CA PRO A 275 11.16 -6.49 -17.87
C PRO A 275 12.56 -6.53 -17.23
N ALA A 276 13.54 -7.00 -17.99
CA ALA A 276 14.93 -7.14 -17.54
C ALA A 276 15.73 -5.86 -17.58
N TRP A 277 15.26 -4.87 -18.35
CA TRP A 277 15.98 -3.66 -18.65
C TRP A 277 15.18 -2.43 -18.25
N ILE A 278 15.92 -1.34 -18.09
CA ILE A 278 15.36 0.02 -18.11
C ILE A 278 15.40 0.47 -19.57
N PHE A 279 14.30 1.02 -20.07
CA PHE A 279 14.18 1.40 -21.47
C PHE A 279 14.46 2.90 -21.63
N PRO A 280 15.52 3.29 -22.36
CA PRO A 280 15.74 4.70 -22.67
C PRO A 280 14.68 5.17 -23.68
N GLU A 281 14.49 6.49 -23.76
CA GLU A 281 13.46 7.10 -24.63
C GLU A 281 13.57 6.62 -26.09
N THR A 282 14.79 6.50 -26.60
CA THR A 282 15.09 6.01 -27.96
C THR A 282 14.60 4.60 -28.25
N ILE A 283 14.36 3.77 -27.22
CA ILE A 283 13.75 2.44 -27.34
C ILE A 283 12.23 2.53 -27.21
N ILE A 284 11.74 3.38 -26.31
CA ILE A 284 10.30 3.60 -26.11
C ILE A 284 9.66 4.13 -27.40
N GLU A 285 10.31 5.09 -28.06
CA GLU A 285 9.85 5.71 -29.32
C GLU A 285 9.74 4.73 -30.50
N ARG A 286 10.38 3.55 -30.44
CA ARG A 286 10.23 2.51 -31.47
C ARG A 286 8.85 1.87 -31.48
N PHE A 287 8.09 2.01 -30.39
CA PHE A 287 6.72 1.53 -30.29
C PHE A 287 5.76 2.71 -30.48
N ALA A 288 5.17 2.82 -31.67
CA ALA A 288 4.35 3.97 -32.08
C ALA A 288 3.16 4.28 -31.15
N VAL A 289 2.69 3.30 -30.37
CA VAL A 289 1.60 3.47 -29.38
C VAL A 289 2.14 3.62 -27.95
N GLY A 290 3.40 3.27 -27.73
CA GLY A 290 4.10 3.32 -26.45
C GLY A 290 4.36 1.94 -25.84
N MET A 291 5.06 1.97 -24.70
CA MET A 291 5.38 0.80 -23.90
C MET A 291 4.66 0.86 -22.55
N PHE A 292 4.06 -0.24 -22.12
CA PHE A 292 3.36 -0.35 -20.85
C PHE A 292 3.79 -1.60 -20.10
N ASN A 293 3.93 -1.51 -18.79
CA ASN A 293 4.20 -2.65 -17.90
C ASN A 293 2.91 -3.09 -17.21
N PHE A 294 2.68 -4.39 -17.16
CA PHE A 294 1.75 -4.98 -16.22
C PHE A 294 2.43 -5.05 -14.85
N ASN A 295 1.90 -4.26 -13.91
CA ASN A 295 2.36 -4.19 -12.52
C ASN A 295 1.33 -4.87 -11.60
N GLY A 296 1.63 -6.09 -11.16
CA GLY A 296 0.86 -6.84 -10.18
C GLY A 296 1.21 -6.48 -8.74
N ILE A 297 1.11 -5.21 -8.37
CA ILE A 297 1.49 -4.68 -7.05
C ILE A 297 0.52 -3.58 -6.59
N PRO A 298 0.41 -3.27 -5.29
CA PRO A 298 -0.52 -2.26 -4.77
C PRO A 298 -0.05 -0.81 -5.00
N ILE A 299 -0.01 -0.32 -6.24
CA ILE A 299 0.37 1.07 -6.56
C ILE A 299 -0.59 2.05 -5.85
N PRO A 300 -0.10 3.12 -5.18
CA PRO A 300 1.26 3.68 -5.23
C PRO A 300 2.28 3.13 -4.24
N ARG A 301 1.92 2.08 -3.51
CA ARG A 301 2.79 1.45 -2.53
C ARG A 301 3.59 0.33 -3.19
N TYR A 302 4.70 -0.04 -2.57
CA TYR A 302 5.52 -1.20 -2.97
C TYR A 302 6.09 -1.13 -4.41
N LEU A 303 6.34 0.07 -4.93
CA LEU A 303 7.12 0.25 -6.15
C LEU A 303 8.58 -0.18 -5.92
N GLY A 304 9.33 -0.42 -7.00
CA GLY A 304 10.71 -0.87 -6.95
C GLY A 304 10.83 -2.38 -7.16
N GLY A 305 11.23 -3.14 -6.14
CA GLY A 305 11.43 -4.58 -6.28
C GLY A 305 11.16 -5.38 -5.02
N ALA A 306 11.21 -6.72 -5.13
CA ALA A 306 10.94 -7.67 -4.04
C ALA A 306 9.57 -7.43 -3.37
N HIS A 307 8.56 -7.10 -4.17
CA HIS A 307 7.26 -6.58 -3.73
C HIS A 307 6.58 -7.47 -2.67
N TYR A 308 6.42 -8.77 -2.94
CA TYR A 308 5.75 -9.68 -2.03
C TYR A 308 6.54 -9.93 -0.75
N THR A 309 7.87 -10.01 -0.82
CA THR A 309 8.72 -10.09 0.38
C THR A 309 8.48 -8.89 1.28
N TRP A 310 8.49 -7.66 0.74
CA TRP A 310 8.19 -6.47 1.54
C TRP A 310 6.76 -6.44 2.07
N GLN A 311 5.78 -6.85 1.28
CA GLN A 311 4.39 -6.93 1.74
C GLN A 311 4.24 -7.89 2.93
N ILE A 312 4.86 -9.07 2.88
CA ILE A 312 4.81 -10.06 3.98
C ILE A 312 5.53 -9.52 5.22
N LEU A 313 6.70 -8.88 5.06
CA LEU A 313 7.45 -8.28 6.17
C LEU A 313 6.62 -7.22 6.91
N ASN A 314 5.81 -6.45 6.17
CA ASN A 314 4.99 -5.37 6.70
C ASN A 314 3.54 -5.80 7.02
N ASP A 315 3.22 -7.10 6.94
CA ASP A 315 1.87 -7.65 7.13
C ASP A 315 0.79 -6.94 6.28
N TYR A 316 1.12 -6.66 5.01
CA TYR A 316 0.31 -5.87 4.09
C TYR A 316 -0.31 -6.72 2.98
N ARG A 317 -1.64 -6.89 3.01
CA ARG A 317 -2.37 -7.81 2.13
C ARG A 317 -3.10 -7.16 0.96
N HIS A 318 -3.28 -5.84 0.98
CA HIS A 318 -3.83 -5.14 -0.18
C HIS A 318 -2.88 -5.31 -1.37
N SER A 319 -3.45 -5.65 -2.53
CA SER A 319 -2.74 -5.79 -3.79
C SER A 319 -3.47 -5.08 -4.92
N GLY A 320 -2.88 -5.08 -6.10
CA GLY A 320 -3.46 -4.50 -7.29
C GLY A 320 -2.87 -5.04 -8.58
N CYS A 321 -3.59 -4.77 -9.66
CA CYS A 321 -3.15 -4.99 -11.03
C CYS A 321 -3.22 -3.65 -11.76
N HIS A 322 -2.13 -3.28 -12.42
CA HIS A 322 -2.03 -1.98 -13.08
C HIS A 322 -1.39 -2.12 -14.46
N ILE A 323 -1.92 -1.37 -15.43
CA ILE A 323 -1.21 -1.10 -16.69
C ILE A 323 -0.55 0.26 -16.50
N GLN A 324 0.77 0.27 -16.32
CA GLN A 324 1.54 1.49 -16.09
C GLN A 324 2.41 1.79 -17.31
N GLN A 325 2.41 3.04 -17.76
CA GLN A 325 3.30 3.48 -18.83
C GLN A 325 4.77 3.27 -18.42
N ILE A 326 5.60 2.85 -19.37
CA ILE A 326 7.04 2.81 -19.18
C ILE A 326 7.63 4.17 -19.56
N THR A 327 8.48 4.66 -18.68
CA THR A 327 9.31 5.86 -18.87
C THR A 327 10.78 5.47 -18.66
N PRO A 328 11.74 6.33 -19.05
CA PRO A 328 13.15 6.10 -18.72
C PRO A 328 13.41 5.94 -17.21
N ASP A 329 12.57 6.57 -16.39
CA ASP A 329 12.58 6.37 -14.94
C ASP A 329 11.72 5.19 -14.50
N VAL A 330 12.27 4.34 -13.62
CA VAL A 330 11.57 3.16 -13.09
C VAL A 330 10.33 3.56 -12.29
N ASP A 331 9.19 2.95 -12.62
CA ASP A 331 7.92 3.11 -11.91
C ASP A 331 7.45 4.58 -11.78
N ARG A 332 7.72 5.40 -12.81
CA ARG A 332 7.31 6.82 -12.89
C ARG A 332 6.26 7.13 -13.95
N GLY A 333 5.81 6.13 -14.70
CA GLY A 333 4.79 6.36 -15.71
C GLY A 333 3.38 6.46 -15.16
N ASN A 334 2.50 7.02 -15.99
CA ASN A 334 1.08 7.16 -15.72
C ASN A 334 0.38 5.80 -15.70
N LEU A 335 -0.77 5.71 -15.02
CA LEU A 335 -1.58 4.50 -14.93
C LEU A 335 -2.73 4.56 -15.94
N LEU A 336 -2.81 3.56 -16.80
CA LEU A 336 -3.82 3.47 -17.85
C LEU A 336 -5.05 2.67 -17.41
N MET A 337 -4.84 1.63 -16.61
CA MET A 337 -5.91 0.84 -16.01
C MET A 337 -5.45 0.32 -14.66
N SER A 338 -6.35 0.19 -13.71
CA SER A 338 -6.03 -0.25 -12.34
C SER A 338 -7.18 -1.05 -11.75
N ALA A 339 -6.85 -2.07 -10.97
CA ALA A 339 -7.79 -2.81 -10.13
C ALA A 339 -7.11 -3.11 -8.78
N SER A 340 -7.88 -3.12 -7.71
CA SER A 340 -7.40 -3.41 -6.35
C SER A 340 -8.16 -4.57 -5.75
N PHE A 341 -7.49 -5.36 -4.92
CA PHE A 341 -8.06 -6.53 -4.26
C PHE A 341 -7.25 -6.91 -3.01
N GLU A 342 -7.83 -7.75 -2.16
CA GLU A 342 -7.12 -8.35 -1.03
C GLU A 342 -6.51 -9.69 -1.40
N LEU A 343 -5.30 -9.95 -0.94
CA LEU A 343 -4.69 -11.27 -1.01
C LEU A 343 -5.30 -12.21 0.05
N PRO A 344 -5.43 -13.52 -0.24
CA PRO A 344 -6.03 -14.47 0.69
C PRO A 344 -5.32 -14.50 2.05
N ALA A 345 -6.07 -14.64 3.14
CA ALA A 345 -5.51 -14.70 4.49
C ALA A 345 -4.53 -15.88 4.68
N MET A 346 -4.77 -17.00 3.99
CA MET A 346 -3.88 -18.17 4.02
C MET A 346 -2.59 -18.00 3.21
N ALA A 347 -2.51 -17.01 2.31
CA ALA A 347 -1.28 -16.73 1.59
C ALA A 347 -0.24 -16.19 2.60
N ALA A 348 0.90 -16.86 2.67
CA ALA A 348 1.96 -16.53 3.62
C ALA A 348 3.35 -16.40 2.97
N THR A 349 3.56 -16.95 1.76
CA THR A 349 4.86 -16.92 1.06
C THR A 349 4.80 -16.02 -0.18
N PRO A 350 5.95 -15.53 -0.68
CA PRO A 350 6.01 -14.80 -1.95
C PRO A 350 5.39 -15.55 -3.13
N GLU A 351 5.58 -16.87 -3.20
CA GLU A 351 4.94 -17.73 -4.20
C GLU A 351 3.42 -17.71 -4.08
N ALA A 352 2.86 -17.88 -2.87
CA ALA A 352 1.42 -17.84 -2.67
C ALA A 352 0.81 -16.45 -2.98
N TYR A 353 1.55 -15.37 -2.69
CA TYR A 353 1.17 -14.00 -3.07
C TYR A 353 1.17 -13.85 -4.60
N PHE A 354 2.20 -14.37 -5.27
CA PHE A 354 2.30 -14.37 -6.72
C PHE A 354 1.13 -15.14 -7.37
N GLU A 355 0.85 -16.36 -6.93
CA GLU A 355 -0.25 -17.17 -7.46
C GLU A 355 -1.62 -16.50 -7.30
N ALA A 356 -1.88 -15.93 -6.13
CA ALA A 356 -3.12 -15.19 -5.87
C ALA A 356 -3.24 -13.94 -6.76
N ASN A 357 -2.12 -13.25 -7.00
CA ASN A 357 -2.08 -12.11 -7.91
C ASN A 357 -2.28 -12.55 -9.36
N ASP A 358 -1.62 -13.62 -9.81
CA ASP A 358 -1.70 -14.17 -11.16
C ASP A 358 -3.15 -14.48 -11.57
N ALA A 359 -3.92 -15.09 -10.66
CA ALA A 359 -5.33 -15.39 -10.86
C ALA A 359 -6.19 -14.14 -11.09
N CYS A 360 -5.87 -13.03 -10.41
CA CYS A 360 -6.54 -11.74 -10.59
C CYS A 360 -6.03 -11.03 -11.85
N GLY A 361 -4.72 -11.10 -12.10
CA GLY A 361 -4.01 -10.51 -13.22
C GLY A 361 -4.53 -11.02 -14.56
N TYR A 362 -4.84 -12.30 -14.67
CA TYR A 362 -5.38 -12.85 -15.93
C TYR A 362 -6.72 -12.21 -16.31
N LYS A 363 -7.65 -12.10 -15.35
CA LYS A 363 -8.96 -11.45 -15.58
C LYS A 363 -8.80 -9.97 -15.91
N PHE A 364 -7.89 -9.30 -15.22
CA PHE A 364 -7.57 -7.90 -15.46
C PHE A 364 -7.00 -7.67 -16.86
N LEU A 365 -6.05 -8.50 -17.29
CA LEU A 365 -5.43 -8.42 -18.62
C LEU A 365 -6.40 -8.79 -19.73
N ASP A 366 -7.26 -9.78 -19.54
CA ASP A 366 -8.33 -10.10 -20.50
C ASP A 366 -9.25 -8.89 -20.73
N ASN A 367 -9.68 -8.24 -19.65
CA ASN A 367 -10.45 -7.00 -19.74
C ASN A 367 -9.67 -5.91 -20.48
N PHE A 368 -8.38 -5.71 -20.14
CA PHE A 368 -7.53 -4.72 -20.81
C PHE A 368 -7.48 -4.97 -22.32
N LEU A 369 -7.17 -6.20 -22.76
CA LEU A 369 -7.13 -6.56 -24.17
C LEU A 369 -8.48 -6.36 -24.87
N GLY A 370 -9.59 -6.64 -24.17
CA GLY A 370 -10.94 -6.35 -24.65
C GLY A 370 -11.21 -4.86 -24.85
N THR A 371 -10.67 -3.99 -23.99
CA THR A 371 -10.76 -2.53 -24.17
C THR A 371 -9.96 -2.08 -25.39
N LEU A 372 -8.77 -2.65 -25.62
CA LEU A 372 -7.95 -2.36 -26.79
C LEU A 372 -8.63 -2.81 -28.09
N ALA A 373 -9.21 -4.01 -28.12
CA ALA A 373 -9.89 -4.56 -29.29
C ALA A 373 -11.12 -3.73 -29.69
N ARG A 374 -11.85 -3.20 -28.69
CA ARG A 374 -13.01 -2.31 -28.88
C ARG A 374 -12.64 -0.86 -29.11
N ARG A 375 -11.34 -0.51 -29.03
CA ARG A 375 -10.81 0.86 -29.17
C ARG A 375 -11.44 1.83 -28.18
N GLU A 376 -11.66 1.36 -26.96
CA GLU A 376 -12.25 2.17 -25.90
C GLU A 376 -11.27 3.27 -25.47
N THR A 377 -11.83 4.41 -25.06
CA THR A 377 -11.05 5.48 -24.44
C THR A 377 -10.92 5.20 -22.95
N LEU A 378 -9.68 5.15 -22.48
CA LEU A 378 -9.33 4.91 -21.08
C LEU A 378 -8.96 6.23 -20.40
N GLN A 379 -9.24 6.30 -19.10
CA GLN A 379 -8.80 7.43 -18.28
C GLN A 379 -7.34 7.22 -17.90
N LEU A 380 -6.47 8.18 -18.24
CA LEU A 380 -5.08 8.15 -17.85
C LEU A 380 -4.92 8.87 -16.52
N ARG A 381 -4.60 8.10 -15.48
CA ARG A 381 -4.27 8.62 -14.16
C ARG A 381 -2.80 9.00 -14.12
N ARG A 382 -2.53 10.28 -13.90
CA ARG A 382 -1.18 10.84 -13.90
C ARG A 382 -0.33 10.32 -12.73
N PHE A 383 0.96 10.08 -12.96
CA PHE A 383 1.88 9.65 -11.91
C PHE A 383 1.97 10.67 -10.77
N GLU A 384 1.93 11.97 -11.07
CA GLU A 384 2.02 13.03 -10.06
C GLU A 384 0.87 12.94 -9.04
N ALA A 385 -0.31 12.48 -9.46
CA ALA A 385 -1.48 12.31 -8.60
C ALA A 385 -1.32 11.19 -7.57
N ILE A 386 -0.37 10.28 -7.77
CA ILE A 386 -0.09 9.17 -6.86
C ILE A 386 1.27 9.30 -6.14
N ASN A 387 2.04 10.32 -6.51
CA ASN A 387 3.42 10.47 -6.08
C ASN A 387 3.56 10.80 -4.58
N ALA A 388 2.62 11.56 -4.01
CA ALA A 388 2.65 11.98 -2.61
C ALA A 388 2.51 10.82 -1.63
N ASP A 389 1.73 9.79 -1.99
CA ASP A 389 1.45 8.61 -1.15
C ASP A 389 2.36 7.41 -1.48
N ARG A 390 3.41 7.65 -2.27
CA ARG A 390 4.23 6.60 -2.86
C ARG A 390 5.15 5.94 -1.84
N LEU A 391 5.17 4.61 -1.82
CA LEU A 391 6.18 3.83 -1.09
C LEU A 391 7.08 3.08 -2.08
N TYR A 392 8.38 3.29 -1.96
CA TYR A 392 9.40 2.60 -2.74
C TYR A 392 10.18 1.65 -1.84
N PHE A 393 10.34 0.42 -2.29
CA PHE A 393 11.16 -0.58 -1.63
C PHE A 393 12.20 -1.16 -2.60
N PRO A 394 13.47 -1.30 -2.16
CA PRO A 394 14.53 -1.79 -3.03
C PRO A 394 14.41 -3.31 -3.27
N ARG A 395 15.05 -3.80 -4.34
CA ARG A 395 15.24 -5.24 -4.54
C ARG A 395 15.97 -5.85 -3.33
N LEU A 396 15.63 -7.10 -3.03
CA LEU A 396 16.26 -7.93 -2.00
C LEU A 396 16.82 -9.20 -2.62
N MET A 397 17.99 -9.63 -2.18
CA MET A 397 18.56 -10.94 -2.47
C MET A 397 18.53 -11.79 -1.20
N THR A 398 17.79 -12.90 -1.22
CA THR A 398 17.59 -13.77 -0.06
C THR A 398 18.91 -14.20 0.61
N ARG A 399 19.95 -14.48 -0.18
CA ARG A 399 21.26 -14.88 0.34
C ARG A 399 21.98 -13.77 1.10
N ASP A 400 21.71 -12.51 0.81
CA ASP A 400 22.43 -11.38 1.39
C ASP A 400 21.59 -10.66 2.45
N ASN A 401 20.29 -10.49 2.19
CA ASN A 401 19.37 -9.76 3.06
C ASN A 401 18.60 -10.66 4.04
N GLY A 402 18.36 -11.93 3.69
CA GLY A 402 17.48 -12.83 4.44
C GLY A 402 18.13 -13.45 5.67
N TRP A 403 18.59 -12.64 6.63
CA TRP A 403 19.20 -13.11 7.89
C TRP A 403 18.31 -12.85 9.10
N ILE A 404 18.04 -13.90 9.88
CA ILE A 404 17.17 -13.87 11.06
C ILE A 404 17.90 -13.16 12.20
N ASP A 405 17.28 -12.14 12.76
CA ASP A 405 17.69 -11.52 14.02
C ASP A 405 16.86 -12.13 15.15
N TRP A 406 17.50 -12.95 15.97
CA TRP A 406 16.85 -13.67 17.07
C TRP A 406 16.40 -12.77 18.21
N SER A 407 16.68 -11.46 18.18
CA SER A 407 16.14 -10.50 19.15
C SER A 407 14.69 -10.08 18.86
N TRP A 408 14.19 -10.37 17.66
CA TRP A 408 12.82 -10.06 17.25
C TRP A 408 11.77 -10.91 17.98
N SER A 409 10.51 -10.48 17.92
CA SER A 409 9.38 -11.30 18.37
C SER A 409 9.25 -12.57 17.52
N GLY A 410 8.64 -13.62 18.05
CA GLY A 410 8.33 -14.83 17.32
C GLY A 410 7.45 -14.57 16.09
N ALA A 411 6.51 -13.64 16.21
CA ALA A 411 5.68 -13.21 15.08
C ALA A 411 6.49 -12.51 13.97
N ASP A 412 7.44 -11.64 14.33
CA ASP A 412 8.34 -10.99 13.38
C ASP A 412 9.28 -11.99 12.70
N ILE A 413 9.85 -12.93 13.48
CA ILE A 413 10.72 -13.99 12.94
C ILE A 413 9.92 -14.88 11.98
N LEU A 414 8.69 -15.26 12.34
CA LEU A 414 7.83 -16.05 11.46
C LEU A 414 7.50 -15.29 10.16
N ARG A 415 7.11 -14.01 10.24
CA ARG A 415 6.90 -13.17 9.05
C ARG A 415 8.16 -13.07 8.19
N PHE A 416 9.32 -12.92 8.82
CA PHE A 416 10.60 -12.85 8.11
C PHE A 416 10.93 -14.17 7.40
N CYS A 417 10.78 -15.31 8.08
CA CYS A 417 10.93 -16.64 7.48
C CYS A 417 10.00 -16.81 6.28
N ASN A 418 8.74 -16.43 6.42
CA ASN A 418 7.73 -16.48 5.37
C ASN A 418 8.07 -15.59 4.18
N ALA A 419 8.56 -14.37 4.41
CA ALA A 419 8.91 -13.40 3.36
C ALA A 419 10.07 -13.84 2.46
N PHE A 420 10.93 -14.73 2.97
CA PHE A 420 12.06 -15.33 2.25
C PHE A 420 11.87 -16.82 1.96
N ALA A 421 10.68 -17.36 2.17
CA ALA A 421 10.32 -18.73 1.82
C ALA A 421 10.12 -18.88 0.30
N ALA A 422 9.47 -19.96 -0.13
CA ALA A 422 9.25 -20.28 -1.53
C ALA A 422 8.77 -19.06 -2.36
N PRO A 423 9.38 -18.82 -3.54
CA PRO A 423 10.29 -19.72 -4.27
C PRO A 423 11.78 -19.56 -3.89
N TYR A 424 12.08 -18.77 -2.86
CA TYR A 424 13.45 -18.48 -2.45
C TYR A 424 14.03 -19.56 -1.53
N PRO A 425 15.37 -19.57 -1.31
CA PRO A 425 16.03 -20.59 -0.48
C PRO A 425 15.58 -20.67 0.99
N GLY A 426 14.96 -19.63 1.56
CA GLY A 426 14.61 -19.51 2.98
C GLY A 426 15.35 -18.37 3.70
N ALA A 427 14.81 -17.91 4.82
CA ALA A 427 15.55 -17.02 5.74
C ALA A 427 16.70 -17.79 6.40
N SER A 428 17.78 -17.11 6.78
CA SER A 428 19.05 -17.73 7.16
C SER A 428 19.47 -17.42 8.58
N THR A 429 20.17 -18.36 9.19
CA THR A 429 20.88 -18.24 10.47
C THR A 429 22.13 -19.12 10.41
N HIS A 430 22.99 -19.05 11.42
CA HIS A 430 24.07 -20.03 11.60
C HIS A 430 23.70 -21.10 12.63
N TYR A 431 24.30 -22.27 12.44
CA TYR A 431 24.43 -23.33 13.44
C TYR A 431 25.83 -23.92 13.32
N ARG A 432 26.63 -23.86 14.40
CA ARG A 432 28.05 -24.27 14.42
C ARG A 432 28.87 -23.68 13.26
N GLY A 433 28.63 -22.40 12.95
CA GLY A 433 29.28 -21.68 11.86
C GLY A 433 28.85 -22.09 10.44
N ARG A 434 27.89 -23.01 10.29
CA ARG A 434 27.28 -23.37 9.00
C ARG A 434 25.98 -22.62 8.80
N ARG A 435 25.77 -22.10 7.59
CA ARG A 435 24.52 -21.43 7.23
C ARG A 435 23.38 -22.44 7.12
N LEU A 436 22.29 -22.16 7.83
CA LEU A 436 21.04 -22.91 7.80
C LEU A 436 19.95 -21.99 7.24
N PHE A 437 19.24 -22.48 6.23
CA PHE A 437 18.05 -21.87 5.67
C PHE A 437 16.79 -22.46 6.32
N VAL A 438 15.95 -21.61 6.89
CA VAL A 438 14.60 -21.93 7.39
C VAL A 438 13.63 -21.77 6.23
N LYS A 439 13.04 -22.89 5.79
CA LYS A 439 12.10 -22.94 4.65
C LYS A 439 10.64 -22.93 5.09
N LYS A 440 10.35 -23.48 6.27
CA LYS A 440 9.01 -23.52 6.85
C LYS A 440 9.10 -23.50 8.38
N ALA A 441 8.30 -22.65 9.00
CA ALA A 441 8.19 -22.57 10.44
C ALA A 441 6.76 -22.26 10.87
N SER A 442 6.44 -22.55 12.13
CA SER A 442 5.19 -22.18 12.78
C SER A 442 5.46 -21.68 14.20
N LEU A 443 4.67 -20.71 14.64
CA LEU A 443 4.73 -20.22 16.02
C LEU A 443 3.86 -21.12 16.90
N LEU A 444 4.39 -21.57 18.03
CA LEU A 444 3.65 -22.32 19.03
C LEU A 444 3.29 -21.38 20.18
N THR A 445 2.05 -21.45 20.63
CA THR A 445 1.61 -20.82 21.88
C THR A 445 2.04 -21.68 23.06
N ASP A 446 2.80 -21.11 23.99
CA ASP A 446 3.03 -21.69 25.30
C ASP A 446 2.08 -21.00 26.29
N ALA A 447 1.06 -21.73 26.77
CA ALA A 447 0.08 -21.19 27.70
C ALA A 447 0.65 -20.97 29.10
N GLU A 448 1.78 -21.60 29.43
CA GLU A 448 2.42 -21.55 30.75
C GLU A 448 3.50 -20.48 30.82
N HIS A 449 4.09 -20.08 29.69
CA HIS A 449 5.12 -19.05 29.63
C HIS A 449 4.69 -17.84 28.80
N ALA A 450 4.54 -16.69 29.46
CA ALA A 450 4.26 -15.41 28.80
C ALA A 450 5.41 -14.90 27.90
N GLY A 451 6.59 -15.51 28.01
CA GLY A 451 7.78 -15.21 27.22
C GLY A 451 9.05 -15.77 27.87
N PHE A 452 10.13 -15.83 27.10
CA PHE A 452 11.43 -16.31 27.57
C PHE A 452 12.38 -15.14 27.80
N HIS A 453 13.33 -15.32 28.72
CA HIS A 453 14.40 -14.34 28.89
C HIS A 453 15.19 -14.20 27.56
N PRO A 454 15.60 -12.99 27.12
CA PRO A 454 16.28 -12.80 25.84
C PRO A 454 17.53 -13.67 25.63
N PHE A 455 18.21 -14.05 26.72
CA PHE A 455 19.35 -14.99 26.68
C PHE A 455 19.00 -16.38 26.13
N CYS A 456 17.72 -16.77 26.14
CA CYS A 456 17.26 -18.05 25.61
C CYS A 456 17.03 -18.00 24.08
N ALA A 457 16.99 -16.83 23.44
CA ALA A 457 16.65 -16.71 22.03
C ALA A 457 17.60 -17.49 21.10
N GLY A 458 17.06 -18.33 20.22
CA GLY A 458 17.82 -19.21 19.35
C GLY A 458 18.18 -20.57 19.98
N LEU A 459 17.87 -20.82 21.26
CA LEU A 459 18.13 -22.11 21.91
C LEU A 459 17.20 -23.21 21.37
N ILE A 460 17.77 -24.33 20.93
CA ILE A 460 17.04 -25.52 20.52
C ILE A 460 16.63 -26.27 21.79
N VAL A 461 15.32 -26.35 22.05
CA VAL A 461 14.78 -26.93 23.30
C VAL A 461 14.07 -28.26 23.09
N ARG A 462 13.75 -28.61 21.84
CA ARG A 462 13.10 -29.88 21.53
C ARG A 462 13.42 -30.33 20.11
N MET A 463 13.92 -31.56 19.98
CA MET A 463 14.08 -32.25 18.70
C MET A 463 12.89 -33.21 18.48
N GLN A 464 12.41 -33.27 17.25
CA GLN A 464 11.36 -34.19 16.79
C GLN A 464 11.83 -34.87 15.50
N THR A 465 11.08 -35.87 15.03
CA THR A 465 11.48 -36.69 13.86
C THR A 465 11.66 -35.85 12.58
N ASP A 466 10.81 -34.85 12.37
CA ASP A 466 10.74 -34.03 11.15
C ASP A 466 10.80 -32.53 11.41
N SER A 467 11.07 -32.14 12.66
CA SER A 467 11.04 -30.74 13.10
C SER A 467 11.87 -30.54 14.35
N PHE A 468 12.16 -29.28 14.66
CA PHE A 468 12.77 -28.91 15.94
C PHE A 468 12.22 -27.57 16.43
N THR A 469 12.24 -27.37 17.74
CA THR A 469 11.67 -26.18 18.39
C THR A 469 12.77 -25.32 18.96
N VAL A 470 12.70 -24.02 18.65
CA VAL A 470 13.66 -23.00 19.04
C VAL A 470 12.96 -21.95 19.89
N VAL A 471 13.61 -21.51 20.95
CA VAL A 471 13.10 -20.42 21.79
C VAL A 471 13.20 -19.09 21.05
N VAL A 472 12.11 -18.34 21.07
CA VAL A 472 12.03 -16.93 20.65
C VAL A 472 11.58 -16.09 21.84
N ARG A 473 11.67 -14.76 21.72
CA ARG A 473 11.47 -13.84 22.86
C ARG A 473 10.15 -14.05 23.60
N ASP A 474 9.07 -14.25 22.87
CA ASP A 474 7.68 -14.31 23.35
C ASP A 474 7.02 -15.68 23.09
N GLY A 475 7.83 -16.73 22.87
CA GLY A 475 7.29 -18.07 22.68
C GLY A 475 8.26 -19.06 22.06
N LEU A 476 7.72 -19.98 21.27
CA LEU A 476 8.48 -21.07 20.64
C LEU A 476 8.24 -21.07 19.14
N LEU A 477 9.32 -21.18 18.36
CA LEU A 477 9.26 -21.33 16.91
C LEU A 477 9.58 -22.78 16.55
N ARG A 478 8.62 -23.47 15.93
CA ARG A 478 8.84 -24.81 15.37
C ARG A 478 9.33 -24.68 13.93
N ILE A 479 10.51 -25.17 13.65
CA ILE A 479 11.08 -25.25 12.29
C ILE A 479 10.73 -26.62 11.72
N GLU A 480 9.97 -26.62 10.63
CA GLU A 480 9.37 -27.81 9.99
C GLU A 480 10.09 -28.21 8.69
N ALA A 481 10.82 -27.26 8.08
CA ALA A 481 11.65 -27.53 6.92
C ALA A 481 12.87 -26.61 6.94
N TRP A 482 14.04 -27.17 6.74
CA TRP A 482 15.31 -26.44 6.70
C TRP A 482 16.29 -27.10 5.72
N ALA A 483 17.35 -26.37 5.37
CA ALA A 483 18.47 -26.91 4.61
C ALA A 483 19.77 -26.21 5.02
N PHE A 484 20.86 -26.96 5.11
CA PHE A 484 22.19 -26.35 5.27
C PHE A 484 22.77 -25.93 3.93
N GLU A 485 23.60 -24.90 3.94
CA GLU A 485 24.51 -24.63 2.84
C GLU A 485 25.71 -25.58 2.92
N GLY A 486 25.72 -26.60 2.05
CA GLY A 486 26.75 -27.64 2.04
C GLY A 486 26.50 -28.70 3.11
N ASP A 487 27.51 -28.96 3.95
CA ASP A 487 27.46 -29.99 4.98
C ASP A 487 26.27 -29.79 5.94
N SER A 488 25.58 -30.87 6.27
CA SER A 488 24.41 -30.88 7.16
C SER A 488 24.76 -31.48 8.52
N PRO A 489 25.28 -30.70 9.49
CA PRO A 489 25.56 -31.21 10.83
C PRO A 489 24.26 -31.59 11.55
N ALA A 490 24.33 -32.61 12.42
CA ALA A 490 23.20 -32.99 13.26
C ALA A 490 22.86 -31.86 14.26
N LEU A 491 21.60 -31.43 14.26
CA LEU A 491 21.04 -30.51 15.24
C LEU A 491 20.90 -31.23 16.60
N LYS A 492 21.09 -30.50 17.71
CA LYS A 492 21.02 -31.04 19.07
C LYS A 492 20.28 -30.11 20.03
N GLU A 493 19.54 -30.69 20.97
CA GLU A 493 18.94 -29.94 22.08
C GLU A 493 20.02 -29.32 22.96
N GLY A 494 19.74 -28.13 23.48
CA GLY A 494 20.68 -27.33 24.27
C GLY A 494 21.68 -26.50 23.43
N GLU A 495 21.74 -26.71 22.12
CA GLU A 495 22.56 -25.90 21.21
C GLU A 495 21.77 -24.71 20.62
N ARG A 496 22.47 -23.81 19.93
CA ARG A 496 21.92 -22.51 19.54
C ARG A 496 22.01 -22.25 18.05
N LEU A 497 20.95 -21.66 17.51
CA LEU A 497 20.95 -20.93 16.26
C LEU A 497 21.29 -19.46 16.53
N ASP A 498 22.23 -18.91 15.79
CA ASP A 498 22.66 -17.53 15.97
C ASP A 498 22.94 -16.84 14.64
N THR A 499 22.78 -15.52 14.62
CA THR A 499 23.23 -14.68 13.51
C THR A 499 24.07 -13.58 14.12
N ASP A 500 25.33 -13.47 13.69
CA ASP A 500 26.22 -12.46 14.23
C ASP A 500 25.79 -11.04 13.83
N ALA A 501 26.05 -10.07 14.72
CA ALA A 501 25.64 -8.68 14.53
C ALA A 501 26.25 -8.04 13.28
N ALA A 502 27.46 -8.44 12.88
CA ALA A 502 28.11 -7.94 11.68
C ALA A 502 27.41 -8.43 10.40
N GLN A 503 26.91 -9.66 10.39
CA GLN A 503 26.09 -10.19 9.30
C GLN A 503 24.74 -9.47 9.22
N LEU A 504 24.08 -9.22 10.35
CA LEU A 504 22.83 -8.43 10.37
C LEU A 504 23.05 -7.00 9.85
N ALA A 505 24.14 -6.35 10.23
CA ALA A 505 24.47 -5.01 9.74
C ALA A 505 24.73 -5.01 8.23
N ARG A 506 25.50 -5.99 7.73
CA ARG A 506 25.75 -6.17 6.29
C ARG A 506 24.46 -6.42 5.51
N ALA A 507 23.58 -7.27 6.03
CA ALA A 507 22.29 -7.61 5.40
C ALA A 507 21.39 -6.39 5.22
N ARG A 508 21.36 -5.47 6.19
CA ARG A 508 20.55 -4.24 6.12
C ARG A 508 21.09 -3.21 5.12
N LEU A 509 22.41 -3.16 4.94
CA LEU A 509 23.07 -2.19 4.05
C LEU A 509 23.23 -2.71 2.62
N TYR A 510 23.19 -4.03 2.42
CA TYR A 510 23.35 -4.63 1.11
C TYR A 510 22.23 -4.21 0.15
N ARG A 511 22.65 -3.64 -0.99
CA ARG A 511 21.78 -3.29 -2.11
C ARG A 511 22.23 -4.06 -3.35
N PRO A 512 21.38 -4.93 -3.91
CA PRO A 512 21.70 -5.59 -5.18
C PRO A 512 21.97 -4.55 -6.27
N LYS A 513 23.01 -4.76 -7.08
CA LYS A 513 23.21 -3.95 -8.29
C LYS A 513 22.11 -4.31 -9.31
N ILE A 514 21.62 -3.29 -10.03
CA ILE A 514 20.49 -3.41 -10.97
C ILE A 514 20.86 -4.24 -12.18
#